data_AF-A0A3Q1GEX1-F1
#
_entry.id   AF-A0A3Q1GEX1-F1
#
_cell.length_a   1.000
_cell.length_b   1.000
_cell.length_c   1.000
_cell.angle_alpha   90.00
_cell.angle_beta   90.00
_cell.angle_gamma   90.00
#
_symmetry.space_group_name_H-M   'P 1'
#
loop_
_entity.id
_entity.type
_entity.pdbx_description
1 polymer ?
#
loop_
_entity_poly.entity_id
_entity_poly.type
_entity_poly.pdbx_seq_one_letter_code
_entity_poly.pdbx_strand_id
1 'polypeptide(L)'
;MSFNIVGIYRPPSANDTFYDQLTGILKKCNHNKELLLMGDSDSEKKKIACITDKYNLDQIVKGETKISKISSTQLDLIFTSKTERITKSYNLITDLSDHNLTLTVIYVMRNPKDVFTSSFHYHGMTSFLVKPGPQSEFLRKFLDGQGWSHCHIYSIQCLSIIQCSIISQFLEKSLDVEVIDKIAERCVFKNMKQNNMSNYSAAPREFMDLTKSEFLRKGIAGDWKNLLTASESEHFDVVYKDKMKNVKYKFVWD
;
A
#
# COMPACT_ATOMS: atom_id res chain seq x y z
N MET A 1 2.51 13.29 -2.94
CA MET A 1 1.73 14.47 -2.56
C MET A 1 2.45 15.33 -1.56
N SER A 2 2.42 16.66 -1.68
CA SER A 2 2.76 17.50 -0.53
C SER A 2 1.52 17.57 0.37
N PHE A 3 1.68 17.37 1.66
CA PHE A 3 0.62 17.41 2.66
C PHE A 3 1.04 18.31 3.84
N ASN A 4 0.06 18.81 4.58
CA ASN A 4 0.30 19.51 5.84
C ASN A 4 0.21 18.46 6.95
N ILE A 5 1.29 18.25 7.70
CA ILE A 5 1.26 17.44 8.92
C ILE A 5 1.09 18.39 10.10
N VAL A 6 0.10 18.11 10.93
CA VAL A 6 -0.10 18.78 12.21
C VAL A 6 -0.05 17.72 13.30
N GLY A 7 1.07 17.69 14.04
CA GLY A 7 1.21 16.89 15.25
C GLY A 7 0.58 17.60 16.43
N ILE A 8 -0.32 16.94 17.14
CA ILE A 8 -0.97 17.45 18.34
C ILE A 8 -0.59 16.61 19.54
N TYR A 9 -0.01 17.24 20.55
CA TYR A 9 0.03 16.69 21.90
C TYR A 9 -0.89 17.54 22.75
N ARG A 10 -2.00 16.96 23.20
CA ARG A 10 -2.92 17.65 24.10
C ARG A 10 -2.43 17.41 25.54
N PRO A 11 -1.94 18.43 26.26
CA PRO A 11 -1.62 18.26 27.66
C PRO A 11 -2.90 18.03 28.49
N PRO A 12 -2.84 17.31 29.62
CA PRO A 12 -3.99 17.11 30.50
C PRO A 12 -4.67 18.41 30.95
N SER A 13 -3.92 19.50 31.02
CA SER A 13 -4.37 20.85 31.39
C SER A 13 -4.98 21.67 30.23
N ALA A 14 -5.13 21.11 29.03
CA ALA A 14 -5.63 21.87 27.89
C ALA A 14 -7.06 22.38 28.10
N ASN A 15 -7.27 23.64 27.73
CA ASN A 15 -8.54 24.38 27.80
C ASN A 15 -8.90 24.94 26.40
N ASP A 16 -9.92 25.81 26.31
CA ASP A 16 -10.39 26.38 25.05
C ASP A 16 -9.29 27.04 24.21
N THR A 17 -8.29 27.66 24.86
CA THR A 17 -7.15 28.29 24.19
C THR A 17 -6.38 27.29 23.32
N PHE A 18 -6.25 26.03 23.72
CA PHE A 18 -5.60 25.00 22.92
C PHE A 18 -6.36 24.75 21.61
N TYR A 19 -7.69 24.66 21.68
CA TYR A 19 -8.53 24.41 20.51
C TYR A 19 -8.58 25.63 19.57
N ASP A 20 -8.54 26.84 20.11
CA ASP A 20 -8.43 28.07 19.34
C ASP A 20 -7.08 28.16 18.61
N GLN A 21 -5.99 27.78 19.29
CA GLN A 21 -4.66 27.71 18.69
C GLN A 21 -4.60 26.65 17.58
N LEU A 22 -5.12 25.44 17.82
CA LEU A 22 -5.23 24.39 16.82
C LEU A 22 -6.01 24.89 15.59
N THR A 23 -7.18 25.49 15.81
CA THR A 23 -7.98 26.07 14.73
C THR A 23 -7.22 27.15 13.97
N GLY A 24 -6.46 27.99 14.69
CA GLY A 24 -5.59 29.01 14.09
C GLY A 24 -4.47 28.44 13.23
N ILE A 25 -3.88 27.31 13.63
CA ILE A 25 -2.89 26.58 12.82
C ILE A 25 -3.54 26.01 11.56
N LEU A 26 -4.66 25.30 11.70
CA LEU A 26 -5.38 24.69 10.59
C LEU A 26 -5.83 25.73 9.55
N LYS A 27 -6.25 26.93 9.97
CA LYS A 27 -6.57 28.04 9.05
C LYS A 27 -5.40 28.42 8.15
N LYS A 28 -4.16 28.36 8.66
CA LYS A 28 -2.93 28.73 7.96
C LYS A 28 -2.40 27.63 7.04
N CYS A 29 -2.89 26.39 7.18
CA CYS A 29 -2.50 25.29 6.31
C CYS A 29 -2.94 25.56 4.87
N ASN A 30 -2.17 25.04 3.90
CA ASN A 30 -2.56 25.11 2.51
C ASN A 30 -3.66 24.08 2.23
N HIS A 31 -4.91 24.55 2.10
CA HIS A 31 -6.09 23.70 1.89
C HIS A 31 -6.14 22.99 0.53
N ASN A 32 -5.28 23.35 -0.43
CA ASN A 32 -5.13 22.60 -1.69
C ASN A 32 -4.27 21.33 -1.51
N LYS A 33 -3.65 21.16 -0.34
CA LYS A 33 -2.85 19.99 0.02
C LYS A 33 -3.65 19.11 0.98
N GLU A 34 -3.34 17.81 1.00
CA GLU A 34 -3.88 16.91 2.02
C GLU A 34 -3.47 17.41 3.41
N LEU A 35 -4.39 17.30 4.37
CA LEU A 35 -4.17 17.69 5.75
C LEU A 35 -4.21 16.44 6.61
N LEU A 36 -3.12 16.17 7.31
CA LEU A 36 -2.95 15.04 8.21
C LEU A 36 -2.80 15.57 9.62
N LEU A 37 -3.79 15.32 10.47
CA LEU A 37 -3.81 15.70 11.88
C LEU A 37 -3.55 14.44 12.71
N MET A 38 -2.51 14.43 13.53
CA MET A 38 -2.14 13.23 14.29
C MET A 38 -1.74 13.55 15.74
N GLY A 39 -2.17 12.71 16.67
CA GLY A 39 -1.65 12.68 18.04
C GLY A 39 -2.71 12.46 19.11
N ASP A 40 -2.35 12.73 20.37
CA ASP A 40 -3.12 12.39 21.56
C ASP A 40 -4.25 13.41 21.80
N SER A 41 -5.50 12.95 21.82
CA SER A 41 -6.65 13.79 22.19
C SER A 41 -7.79 13.02 22.87
N ASP A 42 -7.62 12.72 24.16
CA ASP A 42 -8.59 11.93 24.92
C ASP A 42 -9.90 12.68 25.26
N SER A 43 -9.84 13.85 25.89
CA SER A 43 -10.94 14.25 26.79
C SER A 43 -11.99 15.25 26.29
N GLU A 44 -11.93 15.74 25.05
CA GLU A 44 -13.05 16.52 24.48
C GLU A 44 -13.34 16.17 23.01
N LYS A 45 -13.76 14.91 22.80
CA LYS A 45 -14.17 14.39 21.48
C LYS A 45 -15.11 15.33 20.72
N LYS A 46 -15.98 16.07 21.41
CA LYS A 46 -16.91 17.03 20.77
C LYS A 46 -16.20 18.22 20.13
N LYS A 47 -15.17 18.80 20.76
CA LYS A 47 -14.45 19.96 20.21
C LYS A 47 -13.52 19.56 19.08
N ILE A 48 -12.80 18.44 19.24
CA ILE A 48 -12.02 17.84 18.15
C ILE A 48 -12.91 17.44 16.97
N ALA A 49 -14.06 16.80 17.23
CA ALA A 49 -15.03 16.47 16.17
C ALA A 49 -15.48 17.72 15.43
N CYS A 50 -15.89 18.77 16.13
CA CYS A 50 -16.30 20.03 15.51
C CYS A 50 -15.19 20.65 14.63
N ILE A 51 -13.92 20.59 15.08
CA ILE A 51 -12.79 21.09 14.29
C ILE A 51 -12.55 20.20 13.06
N THR A 52 -12.49 18.88 13.25
CA THR A 52 -12.19 17.93 12.18
C THR A 52 -13.27 17.89 11.11
N ASP A 53 -14.55 17.93 11.51
CA ASP A 53 -15.70 18.06 10.60
C ASP A 53 -15.60 19.34 9.75
N LYS A 54 -15.22 20.47 10.36
CA LYS A 54 -15.06 21.75 9.66
C LYS A 54 -13.99 21.72 8.56
N TYR A 55 -12.96 20.90 8.73
CA TYR A 55 -11.87 20.76 7.75
C TYR A 55 -11.98 19.47 6.91
N ASN A 56 -13.15 18.80 6.93
CA ASN A 56 -13.40 17.53 6.24
C ASN A 56 -12.33 16.47 6.55
N LEU A 57 -11.99 16.33 7.83
CA LEU A 57 -10.97 15.39 8.29
C LEU A 57 -11.64 14.16 8.89
N ASP A 58 -11.38 13.00 8.31
CA ASP A 58 -11.93 11.73 8.77
C ASP A 58 -10.93 10.99 9.66
N GLN A 59 -11.39 10.49 10.80
CA GLN A 59 -10.60 9.66 11.69
C GLN A 59 -10.36 8.27 11.08
N ILE A 60 -9.09 7.89 10.90
CA ILE A 60 -8.71 6.61 10.26
C ILE A 60 -8.36 5.53 11.27
N VAL A 61 -7.99 5.87 12.49
CA VAL A 61 -7.84 4.90 13.58
C VAL A 61 -9.23 4.61 14.12
N LYS A 62 -9.61 3.33 14.24
CA LYS A 62 -10.94 2.94 14.77
C LYS A 62 -10.87 2.02 15.98
N GLY A 63 -9.67 1.59 16.35
CA GLY A 63 -9.40 0.72 17.50
C GLY A 63 -8.83 1.49 18.68
N GLU A 64 -8.82 0.83 19.83
CA GLU A 64 -8.20 1.34 21.05
C GLU A 64 -6.69 1.41 20.87
N THR A 65 -6.09 2.53 21.27
CA THR A 65 -4.64 2.80 21.08
C THR A 65 -3.87 2.89 22.38
N LYS A 66 -4.56 2.99 23.51
CA LYS A 66 -4.01 2.80 24.84
C LYS A 66 -4.74 1.63 25.48
N ILE A 67 -4.01 0.52 25.68
CA ILE A 67 -4.55 -0.69 26.29
C ILE A 67 -3.74 -0.92 27.57
N SER A 68 -4.42 -0.90 28.71
CA SER A 68 -3.86 -1.25 30.01
C SER A 68 -4.52 -2.54 30.52
N LYS A 69 -4.04 -3.05 31.66
CA LYS A 69 -4.66 -4.21 32.32
C LYS A 69 -6.11 -3.95 32.76
N ILE A 70 -6.52 -2.68 32.84
CA ILE A 70 -7.75 -2.25 33.53
C ILE A 70 -8.67 -1.42 32.62
N SER A 71 -8.13 -0.86 31.54
CA SER A 71 -8.87 0.03 30.64
C SER A 71 -8.31 -0.03 29.24
N SER A 72 -9.16 0.22 28.26
CA SER A 72 -8.79 0.33 26.87
C SER A 72 -9.48 1.55 26.25
N THR A 73 -8.70 2.44 25.64
CA THR A 73 -9.15 3.74 25.16
C THR A 73 -8.47 4.09 23.85
N GLN A 74 -9.18 4.76 22.95
CA GLN A 74 -8.61 5.32 21.73
C GLN A 74 -8.13 6.76 22.01
N LEU A 75 -6.82 6.93 22.22
CA LEU A 75 -6.20 8.22 22.52
C LEU A 75 -5.49 8.82 21.32
N ASP A 76 -4.78 7.97 20.59
CA ASP A 76 -4.04 8.34 19.41
C ASP A 76 -5.03 8.44 18.26
N LEU A 77 -5.16 9.66 17.77
CA LEU A 77 -6.07 10.02 16.71
C LEU A 77 -5.27 10.36 15.46
N ILE A 78 -5.73 9.88 14.31
CA ILE A 78 -5.20 10.32 13.02
C ILE A 78 -6.35 10.67 12.11
N PHE A 79 -6.37 11.90 11.63
CA PHE A 79 -7.37 12.37 10.69
C PHE A 79 -6.73 12.77 9.36
N THR A 80 -7.40 12.46 8.26
CA THR A 80 -6.98 12.90 6.91
C THR A 80 -8.15 13.48 6.14
N SER A 81 -7.88 14.46 5.28
CA SER A 81 -8.83 14.97 4.27
C SER A 81 -8.91 14.12 3.00
N LYS A 82 -8.19 12.98 2.95
CA LYS A 82 -8.05 12.11 1.78
C LYS A 82 -8.17 10.63 2.13
N THR A 83 -9.30 10.23 2.69
CA THR A 83 -9.55 8.82 3.08
C THR A 83 -9.49 7.84 1.93
N GLU A 84 -9.73 8.27 0.70
CA GLU A 84 -9.62 7.43 -0.49
C GLU A 84 -8.19 6.90 -0.73
N ARG A 85 -7.18 7.54 -0.13
CA ARG A 85 -5.78 7.11 -0.21
C ARG A 85 -5.42 6.06 0.83
N ILE A 86 -6.25 5.88 1.84
CA ILE A 86 -6.02 4.95 2.93
C ILE A 86 -6.71 3.62 2.60
N THR A 87 -5.90 2.64 2.20
CA THR A 87 -6.43 1.30 1.90
C THR A 87 -6.79 0.55 3.18
N LYS A 88 -5.95 0.66 4.22
CA LYS A 88 -6.18 0.06 5.54
C LYS A 88 -5.31 0.75 6.59
N SER A 89 -5.86 0.91 7.79
CA SER A 89 -5.14 1.33 8.99
C SER A 89 -5.04 0.15 9.95
N TYR A 90 -3.90 0.02 10.62
CA TYR A 90 -3.68 -0.99 11.65
C TYR A 90 -3.12 -0.30 12.88
N ASN A 91 -3.58 -0.76 14.04
CA ASN A 91 -2.97 -0.40 15.28
C ASN A 91 -2.00 -1.52 15.71
N LEU A 92 -0.70 -1.22 15.76
CA LEU A 92 0.31 -2.19 16.15
C LEU A 92 0.51 -2.13 17.67
N ILE A 93 0.04 -3.15 18.37
CA ILE A 93 0.22 -3.30 19.82
C ILE A 93 1.66 -3.74 20.07
N THR A 94 2.51 -2.80 20.50
CA THR A 94 3.95 -3.05 20.67
C THR A 94 4.40 -3.18 22.12
N ASP A 95 3.51 -2.95 23.10
CA ASP A 95 3.83 -2.81 24.54
C ASP A 95 5.00 -1.84 24.83
N LEU A 96 5.38 -1.02 23.84
CA LEU A 96 6.41 0.02 23.93
C LEU A 96 5.71 1.32 24.34
N SER A 97 5.68 1.59 25.65
CA SER A 97 4.86 2.67 26.24
C SER A 97 3.36 2.41 26.20
N ASP A 98 2.59 3.33 26.76
CA ASP A 98 1.13 3.41 26.70
C ASP A 98 0.57 3.96 25.37
N HIS A 99 1.40 4.05 24.32
CA HIS A 99 1.03 4.51 22.98
C HIS A 99 1.40 3.46 21.93
N ASN A 100 0.62 3.41 20.84
CA ASN A 100 0.90 2.49 19.74
C ASN A 100 1.55 3.19 18.53
N LEU A 101 2.33 2.43 17.76
CA LEU A 101 3.00 2.90 16.55
C LEU A 101 2.03 2.95 15.35
N THR A 102 1.96 4.10 14.66
CA THR A 102 1.25 4.20 13.38
C THR A 102 2.22 4.12 12.21
N LEU A 103 2.01 3.14 11.31
CA LEU A 103 2.74 2.96 10.06
C LEU A 103 1.95 3.47 8.85
N THR A 104 2.63 4.19 7.95
CA THR A 104 2.10 4.51 6.62
C THR A 104 2.79 3.61 5.57
N VAL A 105 2.00 2.85 4.82
CA VAL A 105 2.49 1.85 3.85
C VAL A 105 2.00 2.21 2.45
N ILE A 106 2.92 2.36 1.49
CA ILE A 106 2.55 2.41 0.07
C ILE A 106 2.29 0.98 -0.38
N TYR A 107 1.05 0.72 -0.76
CA TYR A 107 0.62 -0.58 -1.23
C TYR A 107 0.45 -0.58 -2.76
N VAL A 108 1.12 -1.50 -3.45
CA VAL A 108 1.02 -1.64 -4.91
C VAL A 108 0.19 -2.89 -5.22
N MET A 109 -0.92 -2.69 -5.93
CA MET A 109 -1.82 -3.75 -6.38
C MET A 109 -1.62 -4.03 -7.86
N ARG A 110 -1.73 -5.31 -8.24
CA ARG A 110 -1.82 -5.77 -9.62
C ARG A 110 -3.00 -6.72 -9.76
N ASN A 111 -3.63 -6.79 -10.93
CA ASN A 111 -4.74 -7.72 -11.13
C ASN A 111 -4.26 -9.17 -10.84
N PRO A 112 -5.08 -9.96 -10.15
CA PRO A 112 -4.62 -11.22 -9.58
C PRO A 112 -4.37 -12.32 -10.64
N LYS A 113 -4.94 -12.20 -11.84
CA LYS A 113 -4.66 -13.11 -12.96
C LYS A 113 -3.24 -12.89 -13.51
N ASP A 114 -2.83 -11.64 -13.72
CA ASP A 114 -1.45 -11.34 -14.11
C ASP A 114 -0.44 -11.62 -12.99
N VAL A 115 -0.85 -11.46 -11.73
CA VAL A 115 -0.04 -11.90 -10.58
C VAL A 115 0.20 -13.39 -10.65
N PHE A 116 -0.84 -14.20 -10.86
CA PHE A 116 -0.72 -15.65 -11.04
C PHE A 116 0.26 -15.98 -12.17
N THR A 117 0.08 -15.37 -13.34
CA THR A 117 0.95 -15.58 -14.51
C THR A 117 2.40 -15.21 -14.22
N SER A 118 2.64 -14.06 -13.60
CA SER A 118 3.98 -13.62 -13.17
C SER A 118 4.60 -14.61 -12.19
N SER A 119 3.83 -15.04 -11.19
CA SER A 119 4.25 -15.95 -10.14
C SER A 119 4.61 -17.32 -10.71
N PHE A 120 3.82 -17.87 -11.64
CA PHE A 120 4.09 -19.17 -12.26
C PHE A 120 5.48 -19.20 -12.94
N HIS A 121 5.79 -18.16 -13.73
CA HIS A 121 7.11 -18.05 -14.37
C HIS A 121 8.24 -17.80 -13.35
N TYR A 122 7.99 -16.98 -12.33
CA TYR A 122 8.98 -16.71 -11.28
C TYR A 122 9.37 -17.98 -10.52
N HIS A 123 8.40 -18.80 -10.12
CA HIS A 123 8.66 -20.11 -9.48
C HIS A 123 9.40 -21.07 -10.40
N GLY A 124 9.14 -21.01 -11.72
CA GLY A 124 9.86 -21.79 -12.72
C GLY A 124 11.35 -21.48 -12.76
N MET A 125 11.72 -20.19 -12.69
CA MET A 125 13.11 -19.74 -12.77
C MET A 125 13.89 -19.85 -11.45
N THR A 126 13.25 -19.69 -10.30
CA THR A 126 13.96 -19.66 -9.00
C THR A 126 14.20 -21.06 -8.45
N SER A 127 15.33 -21.30 -7.80
CA SER A 127 15.63 -22.59 -7.15
C SER A 127 15.14 -22.70 -5.71
N PHE A 128 14.99 -21.58 -5.02
CA PHE A 128 14.62 -21.50 -3.60
C PHE A 128 13.09 -21.50 -3.37
N LEU A 129 12.28 -21.52 -4.43
CA LEU A 129 10.84 -21.67 -4.34
C LEU A 129 10.42 -23.09 -4.74
N VAL A 130 9.31 -23.54 -4.17
CA VAL A 130 8.68 -24.81 -4.57
C VAL A 130 8.35 -24.73 -6.06
N LYS A 131 8.75 -25.76 -6.80
CA LYS A 131 8.49 -25.81 -8.24
C LYS A 131 6.98 -25.74 -8.51
N PRO A 132 6.56 -24.95 -9.51
CA PRO A 132 5.14 -24.69 -9.71
C PRO A 132 4.38 -25.95 -10.16
N GLY A 133 5.09 -26.92 -10.77
CA GLY A 133 4.47 -28.12 -11.32
C GLY A 133 3.56 -27.80 -12.51
N PRO A 134 2.55 -28.63 -12.78
CA PRO A 134 1.53 -28.34 -13.78
C PRO A 134 0.79 -27.04 -13.46
N GLN A 135 0.50 -26.24 -14.49
CA GLN A 135 -0.21 -24.96 -14.34
C GLN A 135 -1.54 -25.09 -13.58
N SER A 136 -2.34 -26.11 -13.89
CA SER A 136 -3.64 -26.33 -13.26
C SER A 136 -3.52 -26.60 -11.76
N GLU A 137 -2.48 -27.35 -11.34
CA GLU A 137 -2.19 -27.58 -9.93
C GLU A 137 -1.71 -26.30 -9.24
N PHE A 138 -0.84 -25.53 -9.92
CA PHE A 138 -0.37 -24.24 -9.42
C PHE A 138 -1.53 -23.26 -9.25
N LEU A 139 -2.46 -23.22 -10.21
CA LEU A 139 -3.65 -22.38 -10.18
C LEU A 139 -4.55 -22.74 -8.99
N ARG A 140 -4.81 -24.02 -8.77
CA ARG A 140 -5.58 -24.47 -7.60
C ARG A 140 -4.92 -24.01 -6.29
N LYS A 141 -3.62 -24.26 -6.12
CA LYS A 141 -2.87 -23.82 -4.91
C LYS A 141 -2.92 -22.30 -4.73
N PHE A 142 -2.78 -21.55 -5.82
CA PHE A 142 -2.85 -20.10 -5.82
C PHE A 142 -4.23 -19.61 -5.38
N LEU A 143 -5.30 -20.18 -5.94
CA LEU A 143 -6.67 -19.84 -5.60
C LEU A 143 -7.04 -20.23 -4.17
N ASP A 144 -6.53 -21.34 -3.64
CA ASP A 144 -6.78 -21.78 -2.26
C ASP A 144 -5.99 -20.97 -1.21
N GLY A 145 -5.00 -20.18 -1.63
CA GLY A 145 -4.13 -19.41 -0.74
C GLY A 145 -3.15 -20.29 0.06
N GLN A 146 -2.98 -21.56 -0.32
CA GLN A 146 -2.11 -22.50 0.38
C GLN A 146 -0.65 -22.33 -0.06
N GLY A 147 0.25 -22.08 0.88
CA GLY A 147 1.70 -22.15 0.68
C GLY A 147 2.40 -20.83 0.31
N TRP A 148 1.70 -19.70 0.32
CA TRP A 148 2.24 -18.45 -0.22
C TRP A 148 2.02 -17.25 0.71
N SER A 149 2.82 -17.16 1.78
CA SER A 149 2.75 -16.07 2.77
C SER A 149 2.93 -14.66 2.17
N HIS A 150 3.41 -14.54 0.93
CA HIS A 150 3.57 -13.28 0.19
C HIS A 150 2.68 -13.13 -1.06
N CYS A 151 1.91 -14.16 -1.44
CA CYS A 151 0.92 -14.12 -2.52
C CYS A 151 -0.47 -14.40 -1.95
N HIS A 152 -0.88 -13.65 -0.93
CA HIS A 152 -2.30 -13.32 -0.88
C HIS A 152 -2.61 -12.51 -2.15
N ILE A 153 -3.86 -12.47 -2.61
CA ILE A 153 -4.33 -11.63 -3.75
C ILE A 153 -3.81 -10.18 -3.67
N TYR A 154 -3.34 -9.79 -2.48
CA TYR A 154 -2.43 -8.72 -2.14
C TYR A 154 -0.93 -9.02 -2.41
N SER A 155 -0.54 -9.40 -3.62
CA SER A 155 0.89 -9.45 -3.95
C SER A 155 1.39 -8.08 -4.45
N ILE A 156 2.35 -7.53 -3.72
CA ILE A 156 3.14 -6.37 -4.15
C ILE A 156 4.15 -6.87 -5.18
N GLN A 157 3.98 -6.47 -6.44
CA GLN A 157 5.03 -6.54 -7.46
C GLN A 157 5.05 -5.23 -8.25
N CYS A 158 6.27 -4.80 -8.55
CA CYS A 158 6.64 -3.43 -8.88
C CYS A 158 6.43 -3.08 -10.37
N LEU A 159 6.17 -1.78 -10.58
CA LEU A 159 6.50 -0.92 -11.72
C LEU A 159 5.84 -1.21 -13.08
N SER A 160 4.71 -0.54 -13.29
CA SER A 160 4.74 0.58 -14.24
C SER A 160 3.79 1.67 -13.76
N ILE A 161 4.27 2.92 -13.73
CA ILE A 161 3.47 4.13 -13.46
C ILE A 161 2.98 4.29 -12.00
N ILE A 162 3.87 4.12 -11.01
CA ILE A 162 3.72 5.03 -9.86
C ILE A 162 4.35 6.33 -10.33
N GLN A 163 3.53 7.38 -10.47
CA GLN A 163 4.02 8.72 -10.79
C GLN A 163 5.17 9.05 -9.83
N CYS A 164 6.39 9.22 -10.35
CA CYS A 164 7.56 9.56 -9.54
C CYS A 164 7.30 10.81 -8.69
N SER A 165 6.42 11.70 -9.14
CA SER A 165 5.92 12.84 -8.37
C SER A 165 5.14 12.42 -7.11
N ILE A 166 4.30 11.38 -7.17
CA ILE A 166 3.58 10.86 -5.99
C ILE A 166 4.56 10.35 -4.95
N ILE A 167 5.56 9.55 -5.35
CA ILE A 167 6.59 8.99 -4.45
C ILE A 167 7.49 10.10 -3.90
N SER A 168 8.04 10.96 -4.77
CA SER A 168 8.90 12.09 -4.41
C SER A 168 8.27 12.94 -3.32
N GLN A 169 7.02 13.31 -3.56
CA GLN A 169 6.28 14.12 -2.64
C GLN A 169 5.87 13.32 -1.36
N PHE A 170 5.60 12.02 -1.44
CA PHE A 170 5.39 11.15 -0.26
C PHE A 170 6.64 11.08 0.62
N LEU A 171 7.83 11.00 0.01
CA LEU A 171 9.12 10.99 0.70
C LEU A 171 9.59 12.38 1.14
N GLU A 172 8.75 13.41 0.97
CA GLU A 172 9.06 14.81 1.25
C GLU A 172 10.35 15.30 0.55
N LYS A 173 10.69 14.70 -0.59
CA LYS A 173 11.78 15.15 -1.45
C LYS A 173 11.21 16.06 -2.53
N SER A 174 11.66 17.30 -2.56
CA SER A 174 11.46 18.17 -3.72
C SER A 174 12.43 17.71 -4.80
N LEU A 175 11.91 17.17 -5.89
CA LEU A 175 12.68 16.83 -7.07
C LEU A 175 12.28 17.75 -8.21
N ASP A 176 13.27 18.24 -8.93
CA ASP A 176 13.04 19.03 -10.14
C ASP A 176 12.37 18.18 -11.21
N VAL A 177 11.59 18.83 -12.09
CA VAL A 177 10.86 18.17 -13.18
C VAL A 177 11.82 17.35 -14.05
N GLU A 178 13.00 17.89 -14.36
CA GLU A 178 14.03 17.16 -15.12
C GLU A 178 14.53 15.89 -14.41
N VAL A 179 14.63 15.92 -13.08
CA VAL A 179 15.03 14.74 -12.30
C VAL A 179 13.91 13.71 -12.29
N ILE A 180 12.66 14.17 -12.15
CA ILE A 180 11.47 13.32 -12.25
C ILE A 180 11.40 12.63 -13.62
N ASP A 181 11.63 13.38 -14.71
CA ASP A 181 11.61 12.85 -16.08
C ASP A 181 12.74 11.84 -16.30
N LYS A 182 13.95 12.12 -15.82
CA LYS A 182 15.08 11.17 -15.87
C LYS A 182 14.80 9.90 -15.07
N ILE A 183 14.17 10.00 -13.90
CA ILE A 183 13.76 8.83 -13.12
C ILE A 183 12.69 8.05 -13.88
N ALA A 184 11.65 8.73 -14.38
CA ALA A 184 10.56 8.11 -15.12
C ALA A 184 11.09 7.36 -16.34
N GLU A 185 11.97 7.99 -17.12
CA GLU A 185 12.66 7.38 -18.26
C GLU A 185 13.43 6.13 -17.85
N ARG A 186 14.26 6.19 -16.80
CA ARG A 186 15.02 5.02 -16.31
C ARG A 186 14.12 3.90 -15.79
N CYS A 187 12.97 4.24 -15.24
CA CYS A 187 11.99 3.29 -14.70
C CYS A 187 11.01 2.74 -15.75
N VAL A 188 11.10 3.16 -17.02
CA VAL A 188 10.36 2.50 -18.10
C VAL A 188 10.83 1.05 -18.24
N PHE A 189 9.89 0.12 -18.42
CA PHE A 189 10.17 -1.32 -18.47
C PHE A 189 11.30 -1.69 -19.43
N LYS A 190 11.32 -1.11 -20.64
CA LYS A 190 12.38 -1.32 -21.63
C LYS A 190 13.76 -0.99 -21.07
N ASN A 191 13.89 0.14 -20.38
CA ASN A 191 15.16 0.62 -19.85
C ASN A 191 15.59 -0.20 -18.62
N MET A 192 14.64 -0.53 -17.72
CA MET A 192 14.90 -1.42 -16.59
C MET A 192 15.34 -2.82 -17.05
N LYS A 193 14.74 -3.33 -18.13
CA LYS A 193 15.06 -4.66 -18.70
C LYS A 193 16.48 -4.73 -19.24
N GLN A 194 17.00 -3.63 -19.76
CA GLN A 194 18.38 -3.53 -20.27
C GLN A 194 19.42 -3.23 -19.18
N ASN A 195 18.99 -2.79 -17.99
CA ASN A 195 19.89 -2.44 -16.90
C ASN A 195 20.20 -3.67 -16.02
N ASN A 196 21.46 -4.10 -16.02
CA ASN A 196 21.98 -5.24 -15.24
C ASN A 196 21.73 -5.12 -13.73
N MET A 197 21.60 -3.89 -13.21
CA MET A 197 21.32 -3.65 -11.79
C MET A 197 19.85 -3.86 -11.41
N SER A 198 18.93 -3.92 -12.39
CA SER A 198 17.49 -4.07 -12.14
C SER A 198 16.86 -5.30 -12.79
N ASN A 199 17.48 -5.88 -13.83
CA ASN A 199 16.94 -7.03 -14.54
C ASN A 199 17.34 -8.39 -13.93
N TYR A 200 18.11 -8.37 -12.83
CA TYR A 200 18.63 -9.55 -12.13
C TYR A 200 19.62 -10.41 -12.93
N SER A 201 20.21 -9.89 -14.01
CA SER A 201 21.23 -10.62 -14.79
C SER A 201 22.51 -10.93 -14.02
N ALA A 202 22.80 -10.18 -12.95
CA ALA A 202 23.93 -10.42 -12.06
C ALA A 202 23.68 -11.52 -11.02
N ALA A 203 22.45 -12.05 -10.92
CA ALA A 203 22.15 -13.11 -9.98
C ALA A 203 22.75 -14.46 -10.42
N PRO A 204 23.32 -15.25 -9.51
CA PRO A 204 23.83 -16.57 -9.84
C PRO A 204 22.73 -17.48 -10.39
N ARG A 205 23.07 -18.27 -11.41
CA ARG A 205 22.11 -19.16 -12.11
C ARG A 205 21.54 -20.22 -11.18
N GLU A 206 22.30 -20.62 -10.17
CA GLU A 206 21.90 -21.54 -9.11
C GLU A 206 20.69 -21.02 -8.34
N PHE A 207 20.50 -19.70 -8.26
CA PHE A 207 19.36 -19.06 -7.61
C PHE A 207 18.27 -18.65 -8.59
N MET A 208 18.64 -18.08 -9.75
CA MET A 208 17.72 -17.63 -10.78
C MET A 208 18.17 -18.02 -12.18
N ASP A 209 17.47 -18.98 -12.78
CA ASP A 209 17.76 -19.46 -14.13
C ASP A 209 17.00 -18.64 -15.17
N LEU A 210 17.62 -17.52 -15.59
CA LEU A 210 17.04 -16.59 -16.56
C LEU A 210 16.81 -17.21 -17.96
N THR A 211 17.38 -18.39 -18.23
CA THR A 211 17.11 -19.15 -19.46
C THR A 211 15.70 -19.75 -19.49
N LYS A 212 15.07 -19.96 -18.33
CA LYS A 212 13.69 -20.45 -18.23
C LYS A 212 12.66 -19.33 -18.37
N SER A 213 12.97 -18.19 -17.77
CA SER A 213 12.20 -16.96 -17.91
C SER A 213 13.06 -15.79 -17.44
N GLU A 214 12.99 -14.66 -18.12
CA GLU A 214 13.59 -13.43 -17.66
C GLU A 214 12.81 -12.86 -16.47
N PHE A 215 13.49 -12.22 -15.51
CA PHE A 215 12.84 -11.59 -14.35
C PHE A 215 11.91 -10.45 -14.79
N LEU A 216 12.44 -9.53 -15.59
CA LEU A 216 11.65 -8.51 -16.30
C LEU A 216 11.06 -9.12 -17.58
N ARG A 217 10.04 -9.97 -17.41
CA ARG A 217 9.46 -10.81 -18.47
C ARG A 217 8.74 -10.03 -19.57
N LYS A 218 7.55 -9.48 -19.27
CA LYS A 218 6.71 -8.77 -20.27
C LYS A 218 6.29 -7.36 -19.88
N GLY A 219 6.04 -7.06 -18.61
CA GLY A 219 5.74 -5.70 -18.16
C GLY A 219 4.43 -5.11 -18.70
N ILE A 220 3.44 -5.96 -19.01
CA ILE A 220 2.13 -5.57 -19.54
C ILE A 220 0.99 -6.04 -18.62
N ALA A 221 -0.17 -5.40 -18.77
CA ALA A 221 -1.44 -5.91 -18.27
C ALA A 221 -2.07 -6.87 -19.30
N GLY A 222 -2.82 -7.85 -18.83
CA GLY A 222 -3.58 -8.77 -19.68
C GLY A 222 -2.80 -9.99 -20.18
N ASP A 223 -1.55 -10.19 -19.76
CA ASP A 223 -0.76 -11.33 -20.23
C ASP A 223 -1.31 -12.68 -19.74
N TRP A 224 -2.11 -12.66 -18.68
CA TRP A 224 -2.85 -13.82 -18.21
C TRP A 224 -3.67 -14.51 -19.30
N LYS A 225 -4.13 -13.78 -20.33
CA LYS A 225 -4.86 -14.32 -21.48
C LYS A 225 -4.04 -15.30 -22.32
N ASN A 226 -2.71 -15.20 -22.26
CA ASN A 226 -1.80 -16.09 -22.99
C ASN A 226 -1.48 -17.38 -22.21
N LEU A 227 -1.83 -17.44 -20.92
CA LEU A 227 -1.51 -18.56 -20.05
C LEU A 227 -2.76 -19.33 -19.63
N LEU A 228 -3.82 -18.63 -19.20
CA LEU A 228 -5.04 -19.25 -18.71
C LEU A 228 -5.95 -19.65 -19.88
N THR A 229 -6.47 -20.88 -19.83
CA THR A 229 -7.58 -21.30 -20.68
C THR A 229 -8.87 -20.56 -20.31
N ALA A 230 -9.86 -20.55 -21.21
CA ALA A 230 -11.16 -19.94 -20.94
C ALA A 230 -11.81 -20.53 -19.67
N SER A 231 -11.80 -21.85 -19.51
CA SER A 231 -12.37 -22.52 -18.34
C SER A 231 -11.63 -22.19 -17.04
N GLU A 232 -10.29 -22.14 -17.06
CA GLU A 232 -9.51 -21.72 -15.89
C GLU A 232 -9.77 -20.25 -15.53
N SER A 233 -9.89 -19.38 -16.54
CA SER A 233 -10.20 -17.96 -16.36
C SER A 233 -11.60 -17.74 -15.75
N GLU A 234 -12.60 -18.48 -16.22
CA GLU A 234 -13.96 -18.46 -15.67
C GLU A 234 -13.99 -18.96 -14.23
N HIS A 235 -13.30 -20.08 -13.94
CA HIS A 235 -13.17 -20.60 -12.58
C HIS A 235 -12.50 -19.58 -11.65
N PHE A 236 -11.43 -18.93 -12.12
CA PHE A 236 -10.75 -17.85 -11.41
C PHE A 236 -11.74 -16.73 -11.07
N ASP A 237 -12.57 -16.30 -12.03
CA ASP A 237 -13.51 -15.19 -11.82
C ASP A 237 -14.58 -15.51 -10.77
N VAL A 238 -15.04 -16.76 -10.70
CA VAL A 238 -15.97 -17.23 -9.66
C VAL A 238 -15.32 -17.09 -8.27
N VAL A 239 -14.11 -17.63 -8.11
CA VAL A 239 -13.37 -17.55 -6.83
C VAL A 239 -13.05 -16.11 -6.46
N TYR A 240 -12.62 -15.31 -7.44
CA TYR A 240 -12.31 -13.90 -7.24
C TYR A 240 -13.52 -13.11 -6.76
N LYS A 241 -14.68 -13.29 -7.40
CA LYS A 241 -15.93 -12.60 -7.00
C LYS A 241 -16.31 -12.91 -5.56
N ASP A 242 -16.20 -14.16 -5.14
CA ASP A 242 -16.52 -14.53 -3.75
C ASP A 242 -15.49 -13.97 -2.76
N LYS A 243 -14.18 -14.11 -3.05
CA LYS A 243 -13.11 -13.64 -2.15
C LYS A 243 -13.01 -12.11 -2.06
N MET A 244 -13.36 -11.40 -3.11
CA MET A 244 -13.20 -9.94 -3.21
C MET A 244 -14.52 -9.17 -3.08
N LYS A 245 -15.64 -9.84 -2.74
CA LYS A 245 -16.97 -9.21 -2.63
C LYS A 245 -17.03 -7.99 -1.71
N ASN A 246 -16.17 -7.93 -0.69
CA ASN A 246 -16.13 -6.83 0.28
C ASN A 246 -15.01 -5.81 -0.01
N VAL A 247 -14.24 -6.00 -1.08
CA VAL A 247 -13.14 -5.10 -1.45
C VAL A 247 -13.67 -4.02 -2.40
N LYS A 248 -13.56 -2.76 -1.99
CA LYS A 248 -14.05 -1.61 -2.77
C LYS A 248 -13.15 -1.25 -3.96
N TYR A 249 -11.90 -1.72 -3.97
CA TYR A 249 -10.95 -1.45 -5.03
C TYR A 249 -11.28 -2.25 -6.30
N LYS A 250 -11.26 -1.58 -7.46
CA LYS A 250 -11.47 -2.21 -8.76
C LYS A 250 -10.14 -2.33 -9.48
N PHE A 251 -9.80 -3.55 -9.89
CA PHE A 251 -8.59 -3.81 -10.66
C PHE A 251 -8.78 -3.46 -12.14
N VAL A 252 -7.71 -2.98 -12.75
CA VAL A 252 -7.58 -2.86 -14.20
C VAL A 252 -7.08 -4.21 -14.73
N TRP A 253 -7.88 -4.85 -15.59
CA TRP A 253 -7.62 -6.20 -16.09
C TRP A 253 -6.84 -6.24 -17.41
N ASP A 254 -6.85 -5.11 -18.14
CA ASP A 254 -6.31 -4.90 -19.49
C ASP A 254 -5.64 -3.54 -19.60
#